data_AF-A0AAW3AAG3-F1
#
_entry.id   AF-A0AAW3AAG3-F1
#
_cell.length_a   1.000
_cell.length_b   1.000
_cell.length_c   1.000
_cell.angle_alpha   90.00
_cell.angle_beta   90.00
_cell.angle_gamma   90.00
#
_symmetry.space_group_name_H-M   'P 1'
#
loop_
_entity.id
_entity.type
_entity.pdbx_description
1 polymer ?
#
loop_
_entity_poly.entity_id
_entity_poly.type
_entity_poly.pdbx_seq_one_letter_code
_entity_poly.pdbx_strand_id
1 'polypeptide(L)'
;MPQAALPLLAKVWFLAVAPLMVVDAIFVLTRAKSVDLPHPLAEVVPFKYWTIYAQYDRRYAANDDAFVVVQSWLNLVEAMMGLFVTLSALCNAQNLAIKLAIVVSLMTLYKTVIYCLIDIAEGGKYTHHITFHEQLTMLIAPLSVWIVFPTIILYQCFRALAIANVLGTSKQKTTVPQHHQQRKHSANDHYPGKKR
;
A
#
# COMPACT_ATOMS: atom_id res chain seq x y z
N MET A 1 6.61 15.87 15.84
CA MET A 1 7.03 15.80 14.41
C MET A 1 6.05 16.64 13.60
N PRO A 2 6.51 17.38 12.57
CA PRO A 2 5.60 18.00 11.60
C PRO A 2 4.64 16.93 11.05
N GLN A 3 3.34 17.23 11.05
CA GLN A 3 2.30 16.24 10.77
C GLN A 3 2.07 16.16 9.25
N ALA A 4 2.50 15.06 8.63
CA ALA A 4 2.12 14.76 7.25
C ALA A 4 0.74 14.12 7.27
N ALA A 5 -0.21 14.69 6.52
CA ALA A 5 -1.56 14.15 6.43
C ALA A 5 -1.62 13.02 5.39
N LEU A 6 -2.38 11.97 5.68
CA LEU A 6 -2.62 10.89 4.73
C LEU A 6 -3.41 11.45 3.51
N PRO A 7 -2.94 11.23 2.26
CA PRO A 7 -3.65 11.68 1.07
C PRO A 7 -5.09 11.15 1.01
N LEU A 8 -6.03 11.96 0.51
CA LEU A 8 -7.43 11.55 0.37
C LEU A 8 -7.57 10.31 -0.51
N LEU A 9 -6.80 10.25 -1.60
CA LEU A 9 -6.78 9.08 -2.49
C LEU A 9 -6.50 7.78 -1.73
N ALA A 10 -5.54 7.78 -0.81
CA ALA A 10 -5.20 6.59 -0.03
C ALA A 10 -6.37 6.13 0.86
N LYS A 11 -7.07 7.07 1.51
CA LYS A 11 -8.23 6.78 2.36
C LYS A 11 -9.35 6.13 1.55
N VAL A 12 -9.70 6.75 0.42
CA VAL A 12 -10.76 6.26 -0.46
C VAL A 12 -10.39 4.93 -1.07
N TRP A 13 -9.14 4.80 -1.56
CA TRP A 13 -8.64 3.58 -2.17
C TRP A 13 -8.69 2.40 -1.21
N PHE A 14 -8.08 2.50 -0.02
CA PHE A 14 -8.05 1.38 0.92
C PHE A 14 -9.43 0.97 1.41
N LEU A 15 -10.35 1.93 1.59
CA LEU A 15 -11.73 1.63 1.95
C LEU A 15 -12.49 0.94 0.81
N ALA A 16 -12.29 1.39 -0.44
CA ALA A 16 -12.97 0.85 -1.61
C ALA A 16 -12.47 -0.55 -2.01
N VAL A 17 -11.16 -0.81 -1.92
CA VAL A 17 -10.58 -2.08 -2.36
C VAL A 17 -10.64 -3.19 -1.31
N ALA A 18 -10.80 -2.85 -0.02
CA ALA A 18 -10.94 -3.86 1.03
C ALA A 18 -12.09 -4.87 0.76
N PRO A 19 -13.34 -4.46 0.47
CA PRO A 19 -14.39 -5.43 0.14
C PRO A 19 -14.09 -6.22 -1.13
N LEU A 20 -13.46 -5.60 -2.13
CA LEU A 20 -13.07 -6.26 -3.37
C LEU A 20 -12.05 -7.39 -3.11
N MET A 21 -11.01 -7.11 -2.32
CA MET A 21 -9.98 -8.09 -1.92
C MET A 21 -10.56 -9.22 -1.07
N VAL A 22 -11.52 -8.92 -0.19
CA VAL A 22 -12.18 -9.94 0.64
C VAL A 22 -13.04 -10.87 -0.22
N VAL A 23 -13.80 -10.33 -1.19
CA VAL A 23 -14.56 -11.14 -2.14
C VAL A 23 -13.62 -12.02 -2.97
N ASP A 24 -12.56 -11.44 -3.51
CA ASP A 24 -11.54 -12.16 -4.29
C ASP A 24 -10.93 -13.31 -3.49
N ALA A 25 -10.53 -13.04 -2.24
CA ALA A 25 -9.96 -14.05 -1.36
C ALA A 25 -10.95 -15.15 -1.02
N ILE A 26 -12.19 -14.80 -0.64
CA ILE A 26 -13.22 -15.80 -0.33
C ILE A 26 -13.49 -16.68 -1.55
N PHE A 27 -13.59 -16.10 -2.75
CA PHE A 27 -13.80 -16.86 -3.98
C PHE A 27 -12.71 -17.92 -4.14
N VAL A 28 -11.44 -17.52 -4.17
CA VAL A 28 -10.33 -18.46 -4.37
C VAL A 28 -10.20 -19.48 -3.24
N LEU A 29 -10.37 -19.06 -1.98
CA LEU A 29 -10.24 -19.95 -0.82
C LEU A 29 -11.39 -20.95 -0.71
N THR A 30 -12.51 -20.68 -1.37
CA THR A 30 -13.67 -21.58 -1.47
C THR A 30 -13.78 -22.26 -2.83
N ARG A 31 -12.74 -22.19 -3.67
CA ARG A 31 -12.72 -22.80 -5.00
C ARG A 31 -13.07 -24.28 -4.95
N ALA A 32 -13.72 -24.77 -5.99
CA ALA A 32 -14.03 -26.18 -6.11
C ALA A 32 -12.75 -27.03 -6.13
N LYS A 33 -12.84 -28.25 -5.57
CA LYS A 33 -11.70 -29.17 -5.45
C LYS A 33 -11.35 -29.89 -6.76
N SER A 34 -12.27 -29.91 -7.71
CA SER A 34 -12.09 -30.53 -9.03
C SER A 34 -12.75 -29.65 -10.09
N VAL A 35 -12.25 -29.75 -11.32
CA VAL A 35 -12.75 -29.04 -12.51
C VAL A 35 -14.19 -29.41 -12.84
N ASP A 36 -14.61 -30.63 -12.51
CA ASP A 36 -15.95 -31.14 -12.82
C ASP A 36 -17.05 -30.58 -11.91
N LEU A 37 -16.66 -29.90 -10.82
CA LEU A 37 -17.60 -29.35 -9.85
C LEU A 37 -17.76 -27.84 -10.04
N PRO A 38 -19.00 -27.31 -10.02
CA PRO A 38 -19.21 -25.88 -10.04
C PRO A 38 -18.64 -25.24 -8.77
N HIS A 39 -18.29 -23.96 -8.88
CA HIS A 39 -17.86 -23.19 -7.71
C HIS A 39 -18.98 -23.17 -6.64
N PRO A 40 -18.68 -23.43 -5.35
CA PRO A 40 -19.72 -23.48 -4.30
C PRO A 40 -20.55 -22.21 -4.17
N LEU A 41 -19.96 -21.07 -4.54
CA LEU A 41 -20.60 -19.75 -4.52
C LEU A 41 -21.03 -19.24 -5.91
N ALA A 42 -21.13 -20.10 -6.92
CA ALA A 42 -21.34 -19.68 -8.32
C ALA A 42 -22.59 -18.80 -8.54
N GLU A 43 -23.67 -19.05 -7.79
CA GLU A 43 -24.94 -18.32 -7.91
C GLU A 43 -25.08 -17.16 -6.92
N VAL A 44 -24.09 -16.94 -6.05
CA VAL A 44 -24.14 -15.91 -5.01
C VAL A 44 -23.51 -14.62 -5.54
N VAL A 45 -24.21 -13.49 -5.41
CA VAL A 45 -23.64 -12.16 -5.71
C VAL A 45 -22.77 -11.72 -4.53
N PRO A 46 -21.54 -11.22 -4.73
CA PRO A 46 -20.90 -10.89 -6.02
C PRO A 46 -20.06 -12.00 -6.67
N PHE A 47 -19.92 -13.17 -6.05
CA PHE A 47 -19.07 -14.29 -6.53
C PHE A 47 -19.40 -14.79 -7.94
N LYS A 48 -20.64 -14.64 -8.39
CA LYS A 48 -21.05 -14.89 -9.78
C LYS A 48 -20.21 -14.10 -10.81
N TYR A 49 -19.71 -12.92 -10.48
CA TYR A 49 -18.83 -12.18 -11.39
C TYR A 49 -17.42 -12.78 -11.44
N TRP A 50 -16.96 -13.38 -10.35
CA TRP A 50 -15.68 -14.09 -10.32
C TRP A 50 -15.72 -15.43 -11.04
N THR A 51 -16.88 -16.11 -11.09
CA THR A 51 -17.01 -17.32 -11.94
C THR A 51 -16.89 -16.99 -13.43
N ILE A 52 -17.38 -15.81 -13.85
CA ILE A 52 -17.14 -15.29 -15.20
C ILE A 52 -15.66 -14.97 -15.39
N TYR A 53 -15.04 -14.26 -14.44
CA TYR A 53 -13.62 -13.92 -14.49
C TYR A 53 -12.71 -15.15 -14.58
N ALA A 54 -13.05 -16.23 -13.86
CA ALA A 54 -12.29 -17.48 -13.86
C ALA A 54 -12.26 -18.20 -15.22
N GLN A 55 -13.09 -17.79 -16.18
CA GLN A 55 -13.01 -18.27 -17.57
C GLN A 55 -11.83 -17.63 -18.32
N TYR A 56 -11.44 -16.42 -17.95
CA TYR A 56 -10.33 -15.68 -18.55
C TYR A 56 -9.01 -15.96 -17.84
N ASP A 57 -9.01 -15.90 -16.50
CA ASP A 57 -7.88 -16.33 -15.68
C ASP A 57 -8.23 -17.63 -14.96
N ARG A 58 -7.76 -18.75 -15.50
CA ARG A 58 -8.05 -20.08 -14.97
C ARG A 58 -7.37 -20.36 -13.63
N ARG A 59 -6.50 -19.49 -13.11
CA ARG A 59 -6.00 -19.59 -11.73
C ARG A 59 -7.15 -19.51 -10.73
N TYR A 60 -8.18 -18.73 -11.05
CA TYR A 60 -9.37 -18.57 -10.22
C TYR A 60 -10.33 -19.76 -10.30
N ALA A 61 -10.20 -20.62 -11.32
CA ALA A 61 -10.98 -21.84 -11.45
C ALA A 61 -10.44 -22.96 -10.52
N ALA A 62 -11.11 -24.11 -10.52
CA ALA A 62 -10.59 -25.30 -9.85
C ALA A 62 -9.29 -25.78 -10.53
N ASN A 63 -8.19 -25.81 -9.78
CA ASN A 63 -6.87 -26.25 -10.24
C ASN A 63 -5.97 -26.58 -9.03
N ASP A 64 -4.74 -26.99 -9.32
CA ASP A 64 -3.68 -27.31 -8.37
C ASP A 64 -2.72 -26.13 -8.10
N ASP A 65 -3.02 -24.92 -8.59
CA ASP A 65 -2.19 -23.73 -8.39
C ASP A 65 -2.25 -23.27 -6.93
N ALA A 66 -1.11 -23.34 -6.24
CA ALA A 66 -0.97 -22.82 -4.89
C ALA A 66 -0.72 -21.31 -4.87
N PHE A 67 -0.24 -20.74 -5.98
CA PHE A 67 0.15 -19.33 -6.04
C PHE A 67 -1.04 -18.39 -5.78
N VAL A 68 -2.15 -18.59 -6.49
CA VAL A 68 -3.36 -17.79 -6.29
C VAL A 68 -3.95 -17.95 -4.89
N VAL A 69 -3.80 -19.13 -4.26
CA VAL A 69 -4.26 -19.36 -2.88
C VAL A 69 -3.45 -18.52 -1.90
N VAL A 70 -2.12 -18.46 -2.08
CA VAL A 70 -1.24 -17.59 -1.28
C VAL A 70 -1.58 -16.12 -1.51
N GLN A 71 -1.80 -15.72 -2.76
CA GLN A 71 -2.23 -14.36 -3.12
C GLN A 71 -3.52 -13.95 -2.39
N SER A 72 -4.48 -14.86 -2.24
CA SER A 72 -5.73 -14.62 -1.52
C SER A 72 -5.55 -14.41 -0.02
N TRP A 73 -4.62 -15.14 0.62
CA TRP A 73 -4.26 -14.85 2.01
C TRP A 73 -3.60 -13.47 2.15
N LEU A 74 -2.72 -13.11 1.20
CA LEU A 74 -2.09 -11.79 1.19
C LEU A 74 -3.12 -10.67 0.95
N ASN A 75 -4.12 -10.89 0.09
CA ASN A 75 -5.26 -9.98 -0.10
C ASN A 75 -5.97 -9.66 1.23
N LEU A 76 -6.23 -10.68 2.07
CA LEU A 76 -6.86 -10.47 3.37
C LEU A 76 -5.97 -9.66 4.31
N VAL A 77 -4.66 -9.93 4.34
CA VAL A 77 -3.70 -9.17 5.15
C VAL A 77 -3.65 -7.70 4.69
N GLU A 78 -3.57 -7.47 3.38
CA GLU A 78 -3.55 -6.12 2.81
C GLU A 78 -4.86 -5.37 3.05
N ALA A 79 -6.01 -6.03 2.93
CA ALA A 79 -7.30 -5.44 3.25
C ALA A 79 -7.37 -5.01 4.72
N MET A 80 -6.95 -5.88 5.65
CA MET A 80 -6.89 -5.55 7.08
C MET A 80 -5.95 -4.37 7.35
N MET A 81 -4.75 -4.36 6.76
CA MET A 81 -3.79 -3.28 6.93
C MET A 81 -4.28 -1.96 6.30
N GLY A 82 -4.92 -1.99 5.13
CA GLY A 82 -5.50 -0.83 4.47
C GLY A 82 -6.66 -0.21 5.27
N LEU A 83 -7.51 -1.05 5.87
CA LEU A 83 -8.53 -0.59 6.80
C LEU A 83 -7.91 0.01 8.06
N PHE A 84 -6.85 -0.60 8.59
CA PHE A 84 -6.11 -0.06 9.74
C PHE A 84 -5.44 1.29 9.45
N VAL A 85 -4.92 1.50 8.23
CA VAL A 85 -4.44 2.81 7.75
C VAL A 85 -5.56 3.84 7.81
N THR A 86 -6.73 3.49 7.27
CA THR A 86 -7.88 4.39 7.19
C THR A 86 -8.39 4.73 8.59
N LEU A 87 -8.55 3.74 9.46
CA LEU A 87 -8.95 3.92 10.86
C LEU A 87 -7.94 4.77 11.63
N SER A 88 -6.64 4.51 11.47
CA SER A 88 -5.58 5.33 12.09
C SER A 88 -5.69 6.79 11.67
N ALA A 89 -5.99 7.06 10.39
CA ALA A 89 -6.19 8.42 9.91
C ALA A 89 -7.46 9.08 10.49
N LEU A 90 -8.55 8.32 10.68
CA LEU A 90 -9.78 8.81 11.32
C LEU A 90 -9.57 9.10 12.82
N CYS A 91 -8.75 8.31 13.50
CA CYS A 91 -8.34 8.51 14.89
C CYS A 91 -7.21 9.57 15.07
N ASN A 92 -6.98 10.43 14.08
CA ASN A 92 -5.96 11.49 14.08
C ASN A 92 -4.48 11.01 14.15
N ALA A 93 -4.20 9.71 13.99
CA ALA A 93 -2.85 9.15 13.94
C ALA A 93 -2.20 9.26 12.55
N GLN A 94 -2.16 10.47 11.97
CA GLN A 94 -1.76 10.70 10.57
C GLN A 94 -0.34 10.22 10.23
N ASN A 95 0.62 10.44 11.14
CA ASN A 95 2.02 10.02 10.92
C ASN A 95 2.19 8.49 10.89
N LEU A 96 1.34 7.75 11.61
CA LEU A 96 1.32 6.29 11.54
C LEU A 96 0.64 5.85 10.24
N ALA A 97 -0.54 6.41 9.96
CA ALA A 97 -1.33 6.09 8.78
C ALA A 97 -0.56 6.26 7.47
N ILE A 98 0.18 7.37 7.31
CA ILE A 98 0.94 7.64 6.09
C ILE A 98 2.12 6.68 5.89
N LYS A 99 2.79 6.26 6.97
CA LYS A 99 3.89 5.27 6.90
C LYS A 99 3.35 3.90 6.55
N LEU A 100 2.23 3.50 7.15
CA LEU A 100 1.56 2.24 6.83
C LEU A 100 1.00 2.24 5.42
N ALA A 101 0.46 3.36 4.92
CA ALA A 101 0.00 3.49 3.55
C ALA A 101 1.12 3.22 2.52
N ILE A 102 2.35 3.66 2.81
CA ILE A 102 3.54 3.36 1.99
C ILE A 102 3.78 1.85 1.98
N VAL A 103 3.78 1.20 3.14
CA VAL A 103 4.01 -0.25 3.28
C VAL A 103 2.96 -1.05 2.50
N VAL A 104 1.66 -0.76 2.73
CA VAL A 104 0.57 -1.48 2.05
C VAL A 104 0.62 -1.25 0.55
N SER A 105 0.87 -0.02 0.08
CA SER A 105 0.97 0.26 -1.36
C SER A 105 2.13 -0.50 -2.00
N LEU A 106 3.27 -0.59 -1.31
CA LEU A 106 4.43 -1.32 -1.82
C LEU A 106 4.17 -2.83 -1.86
N MET A 107 3.50 -3.39 -0.84
CA MET A 107 3.08 -4.79 -0.84
C MET A 107 2.20 -5.10 -2.05
N THR A 108 1.20 -4.25 -2.32
CA THR A 108 0.28 -4.45 -3.45
C THR A 108 1.02 -4.39 -4.77
N LEU A 109 1.89 -3.40 -4.98
CA LEU A 109 2.71 -3.31 -6.18
C LEU A 109 3.56 -4.56 -6.39
N TYR A 110 4.32 -4.95 -5.37
CA TYR A 110 5.24 -6.07 -5.47
C TYR A 110 4.51 -7.37 -5.77
N LYS A 111 3.38 -7.58 -5.11
CA LYS A 111 2.52 -8.73 -5.30
C LYS A 111 1.94 -8.78 -6.73
N THR A 112 1.46 -7.67 -7.26
CA THR A 112 0.95 -7.59 -8.64
C THR A 112 2.05 -7.81 -9.67
N VAL A 113 3.27 -7.28 -9.43
CA VAL A 113 4.42 -7.54 -10.30
C VAL A 113 4.78 -9.04 -10.30
N ILE A 114 4.80 -9.68 -9.13
CA ILE A 114 5.03 -11.13 -9.03
C ILE A 114 3.98 -11.91 -9.81
N TYR A 115 2.70 -11.55 -9.72
CA TYR A 115 1.64 -12.18 -10.49
C TYR A 115 1.96 -12.13 -12.00
N CYS A 116 2.31 -10.95 -12.53
CA CYS A 116 2.66 -10.81 -13.94
C CYS A 116 3.90 -11.65 -14.32
N LEU A 117 4.93 -11.65 -13.48
CA LEU A 117 6.16 -12.39 -13.75
C LEU A 117 5.95 -13.91 -13.73
N ILE A 118 5.11 -14.42 -12.81
CA ILE A 118 4.76 -15.84 -12.76
C ILE A 118 3.96 -16.23 -13.99
N ASP A 119 3.01 -15.40 -14.43
CA ASP A 119 2.24 -15.71 -15.64
C ASP A 119 3.14 -15.79 -16.88
N ILE A 120 4.10 -14.87 -16.99
CA ILE A 120 5.12 -14.92 -18.06
C ILE A 120 6.01 -16.16 -17.93
N ALA A 121 6.49 -16.48 -16.72
CA ALA A 121 7.39 -17.60 -16.48
C ALA A 121 6.72 -18.96 -16.75
N GLU A 122 5.41 -19.07 -16.50
CA GLU A 122 4.60 -20.25 -16.79
C GLU A 122 4.12 -20.30 -18.26
N GLY A 123 4.53 -19.34 -19.10
CA GLY A 123 4.12 -19.28 -20.50
C GLY A 123 2.63 -19.02 -20.68
N GLY A 124 1.99 -18.34 -19.73
CA GLY A 124 0.55 -18.07 -19.73
C GLY A 124 -0.29 -19.34 -19.53
N LYS A 125 0.19 -20.31 -18.73
CA LYS A 125 -0.50 -21.60 -18.44
C LYS A 125 -2.01 -21.46 -18.21
N TYR A 126 -2.44 -20.37 -17.56
CA TYR A 126 -3.83 -20.13 -17.19
C TYR A 126 -4.54 -19.02 -17.99
N THR A 127 -3.84 -18.37 -18.91
CA THR A 127 -4.27 -17.12 -19.55
C THR A 127 -4.11 -17.14 -21.07
N HIS A 128 -3.21 -17.96 -21.64
CA HIS A 128 -2.90 -18.00 -23.08
C HIS A 128 -4.06 -18.51 -23.95
N HIS A 129 -5.09 -19.13 -23.37
CA HIS A 129 -6.24 -19.64 -24.13
C HIS A 129 -7.21 -18.56 -24.61
N ILE A 130 -7.05 -17.31 -24.17
CA ILE A 130 -7.93 -16.19 -24.52
C ILE A 130 -7.39 -15.39 -25.70
N THR A 131 -8.26 -14.63 -26.36
CA THR A 131 -7.87 -13.71 -27.44
C THR A 131 -7.09 -12.51 -26.90
N PHE A 132 -6.32 -11.84 -27.77
CA PHE A 132 -5.59 -10.63 -27.38
C PHE A 132 -6.50 -9.52 -26.83
N HIS A 133 -7.71 -9.37 -27.40
CA HIS A 133 -8.67 -8.39 -26.90
C HIS A 133 -9.11 -8.73 -25.47
N GLU A 134 -9.48 -9.99 -25.20
CA GLU A 134 -9.85 -10.45 -23.86
C GLU A 134 -8.69 -10.31 -22.87
N GLN A 135 -7.47 -10.61 -23.29
CA GLN A 135 -6.27 -10.40 -22.47
C GLN A 135 -6.11 -8.92 -22.09
N LEU A 136 -6.30 -8.01 -23.04
CA LEU A 136 -6.20 -6.57 -22.77
C LEU A 136 -7.29 -6.10 -21.80
N THR A 137 -8.54 -6.50 -22.00
CA THR A 137 -9.68 -5.98 -21.22
C THR A 137 -9.86 -6.68 -19.89
N MET A 138 -9.65 -7.99 -19.82
CA MET A 138 -9.93 -8.79 -18.63
C MET A 138 -8.70 -8.96 -17.75
N LEU A 139 -7.48 -8.99 -18.29
CA LEU A 139 -6.28 -9.19 -17.47
C LEU A 139 -5.50 -7.89 -17.30
N ILE A 140 -5.05 -7.29 -18.42
CA ILE A 140 -4.13 -6.15 -18.38
C ILE A 140 -4.80 -4.92 -17.76
N ALA A 141 -6.05 -4.61 -18.14
CA ALA A 141 -6.73 -3.43 -17.61
C ALA A 141 -6.94 -3.53 -16.08
N PRO A 142 -7.48 -4.61 -15.49
CA PRO A 142 -7.56 -4.75 -14.04
C PRO A 142 -6.19 -4.73 -13.35
N LEU A 143 -5.18 -5.42 -13.89
CA LEU A 143 -3.82 -5.41 -13.33
C LEU A 143 -3.23 -4.00 -13.32
N SER A 144 -3.47 -3.21 -14.37
CA SER A 144 -2.98 -1.84 -14.46
C SER A 144 -3.52 -0.95 -13.34
N VAL A 145 -4.77 -1.17 -12.90
CA VAL A 145 -5.37 -0.44 -11.77
C VAL A 145 -4.62 -0.72 -10.47
N TRP A 146 -4.24 -1.99 -10.24
CA TRP A 146 -3.45 -2.43 -9.09
C TRP A 146 -1.98 -1.97 -9.14
N ILE A 147 -1.48 -1.50 -10.28
CA ILE A 147 -0.15 -0.88 -10.39
C ILE A 147 -0.25 0.64 -10.25
N VAL A 148 -1.16 1.28 -10.98
CA VAL A 148 -1.24 2.74 -11.09
C VAL A 148 -1.64 3.37 -9.75
N PHE A 149 -2.70 2.89 -9.11
CA PHE A 149 -3.20 3.53 -7.88
C PHE A 149 -2.23 3.41 -6.71
N PRO A 150 -1.68 2.21 -6.39
CA PRO A 150 -0.66 2.11 -5.35
C PRO A 150 0.60 2.93 -5.64
N THR A 151 1.02 3.05 -6.91
CA THR A 151 2.15 3.91 -7.30
C THR A 151 1.88 5.38 -7.02
N ILE A 152 0.69 5.87 -7.39
CA ILE A 152 0.28 7.25 -7.14
C ILE A 152 0.18 7.51 -5.64
N ILE A 153 -0.39 6.59 -4.86
CA ILE A 153 -0.48 6.71 -3.40
C ILE A 153 0.92 6.77 -2.78
N LEU A 154 1.81 5.87 -3.18
CA LEU A 154 3.19 5.81 -2.73
C LEU A 154 3.91 7.14 -2.97
N TYR A 155 3.82 7.66 -4.19
CA TYR A 155 4.38 8.97 -4.56
C TYR A 155 3.82 10.10 -3.71
N GLN A 156 2.49 10.17 -3.53
CA GLN A 156 1.85 11.22 -2.74
C GLN A 156 2.26 11.16 -1.27
N CYS A 157 2.35 9.96 -0.69
CA CYS A 157 2.79 9.77 0.70
C CYS A 157 4.24 10.21 0.90
N PHE A 158 5.16 9.81 0.01
CA PHE A 158 6.55 10.26 0.08
C PHE A 158 6.69 11.77 -0.06
N ARG A 159 5.96 12.37 -1.02
CA ARG A 159 5.96 13.83 -1.19
C ARG A 159 5.46 14.56 0.06
N ALA A 160 4.38 14.08 0.67
CA ALA A 160 3.83 14.68 1.88
C ALA A 160 4.80 14.57 3.07
N LEU A 161 5.50 13.43 3.23
CA LEU A 161 6.54 13.28 4.25
C LEU A 161 7.73 14.21 4.01
N ALA A 162 8.19 14.34 2.76
CA ALA A 162 9.29 15.23 2.41
C ALA A 162 8.97 16.70 2.76
N ILE A 163 7.78 17.17 2.40
CA ILE A 163 7.33 18.53 2.72
C ILE A 163 7.24 18.74 4.23
N ALA A 164 6.65 17.80 4.96
CA ALA A 164 6.54 17.89 6.41
C ALA A 164 7.92 17.99 7.07
N ASN A 165 8.88 17.17 6.65
CA ASN A 165 10.24 17.19 7.17
C ASN A 165 10.93 18.54 6.96
N VAL A 166 10.83 19.15 5.77
CA VAL A 166 11.38 20.48 5.50
C VAL A 166 10.78 21.53 6.43
N LEU A 167 9.45 21.55 6.59
CA LEU A 167 8.78 22.50 7.48
C LEU A 167 9.16 22.30 8.96
N GLY A 168 9.37 21.06 9.39
CA GLY A 168 9.85 20.77 10.75
C GLY A 168 11.24 21.34 11.02
N THR A 169 12.17 21.16 10.08
CA THR A 169 13.54 21.69 10.22
C THR A 169 13.59 23.22 10.23
N SER A 170 12.73 23.89 9.44
CA SER A 170 12.64 25.36 9.42
C SER A 170 12.13 25.91 10.76
N LYS A 171 11.10 25.29 11.36
CA LYS A 171 10.59 25.72 12.67
C LYS A 171 11.64 25.56 13.76
N GLN A 172 12.39 24.45 13.79
CA GLN A 172 13.40 24.20 14.81
C GLN A 172 14.58 25.16 14.77
N LYS A 173 14.98 25.65 13.58
CA LYS A 173 16.02 26.69 13.44
C LYS A 173 15.61 28.06 14.01
N THR A 174 14.31 28.36 14.07
CA THR A 174 13.81 29.66 14.50
C THR A 174 13.66 29.76 16.03
N THR A 175 13.58 28.64 16.73
CA THR A 175 13.33 28.57 18.18
C THR A 175 14.59 28.42 19.05
N VAL A 176 15.80 28.42 18.48
CA VAL A 176 17.02 28.45 19.29
C VAL A 176 17.20 29.87 19.84
N PRO A 177 17.04 30.11 21.16
CA PRO A 177 17.31 31.43 21.73
C PRO A 177 18.82 31.69 21.64
N GLN A 178 19.22 32.82 21.06
CA GLN A 178 20.58 33.34 21.14
C GLN A 178 20.92 33.70 22.59
N HIS A 179 21.17 32.70 23.46
CA HIS A 179 21.58 32.94 24.85
C HIS A 179 23.01 32.47 25.13
N HIS A 180 23.84 32.31 24.09
CA HIS A 180 25.20 31.77 24.21
C HIS A 180 26.32 32.62 23.62
N GLN A 181 26.13 33.95 23.52
CA GLN A 181 27.19 34.82 23.01
C GLN A 181 27.54 36.06 23.86
N GLN A 182 26.99 36.19 25.07
CA GLN A 182 27.24 37.39 25.91
C GLN A 182 28.03 37.16 27.21
N ARG A 183 28.54 35.95 27.47
CA ARG A 183 29.25 35.63 28.74
C ARG A 183 30.77 35.46 28.64
N LYS A 184 31.42 35.86 27.54
CA LYS A 184 32.88 35.69 27.35
C LYS A 184 33.70 36.99 27.24
N HIS A 185 33.15 38.16 27.62
CA HIS A 185 33.87 39.45 27.50
C HIS A 185 33.96 40.30 28.78
N SER A 186 33.82 39.69 29.96
CA SER A 186 34.14 40.40 31.22
C SER A 186 34.75 39.45 32.24
N ALA A 187 36.01 39.08 32.03
CA ALA A 187 36.87 38.50 33.05
C ALA A 187 38.33 38.64 32.61
N ASN A 188 38.82 39.87 32.52
CA ASN A 188 40.23 40.18 32.69
C ASN A 188 40.36 41.67 32.98
N ASP A 189 41.33 41.99 33.86
CA ASP A 189 41.68 43.30 34.43
C ASP A 189 41.18 43.43 35.88
N HIS A 190 41.96 43.71 36.93
CA HIS A 190 43.38 44.03 37.06
C HIS A 190 43.67 44.01 38.59
N TYR A 191 44.73 43.33 39.06
CA TYR A 191 45.19 43.40 40.46
C TYR A 191 46.03 44.68 40.66
N PRO A 192 45.78 45.55 41.67
CA PRO A 192 46.73 46.59 42.02
C PRO A 192 47.72 46.08 43.05
N GLY A 193 49.02 46.15 42.71
CA GLY A 193 50.08 46.08 43.69
C GLY A 193 50.08 47.31 44.60
N LYS A 194 50.41 47.11 45.87
CA LYS A 194 50.82 48.20 46.76
C LYS A 194 52.04 47.77 47.58
N LYS A 195 53.18 48.38 47.24
CA LYS A 195 54.41 48.38 48.06
C LYS A 195 54.23 49.36 49.22
N ARG A 196 54.51 48.92 50.44
CA ARG A 196 55.56 49.45 51.34
C ARG A 196 55.46 48.75 52.70
#